data_AF-A0A7S3ADZ9-F1
#
_entry.id   AF-A0A7S3ADZ9-F1
#
_cell.length_a   1.000
_cell.length_b   1.000
_cell.length_c   1.000
_cell.angle_alpha   90.00
_cell.angle_beta   90.00
_cell.angle_gamma   90.00
#
_symmetry.space_group_name_H-M   'P 1'
#
loop_
_entity.id
_entity.type
_entity.pdbx_description
1 polymer ?
#
loop_
_entity_poly.entity_id
_entity_poly.type
_entity_poly.pdbx_seq_one_letter_code
_entity_poly.pdbx_strand_id
1 'polypeptide(L)'
;SADRQQPGVVFEEPGYAHFKNWDGSVGYVEHEIGFNHNGTKAIVDLNLSDESLPPLGLMKDACATEPECAGFYSVASAFGGSRLLINTVTPEMDTFLAFNASIVGAGKTYCDIEKPGLYFETVGWLKCTCGDAITRGVIATYNLPPFLLAQSCTANPSCVGFRVWNNATGGDLLKIASDCADTYWKTPK
;
A
#
# COMPACT_ATOMS: atom_id res chain seq x y z
N SER A 1 -15.21 -24.31 -18.80
CA SER A 1 -16.38 -23.80 -18.09
C SER A 1 -16.10 -22.34 -17.79
N ALA A 2 -16.61 -21.43 -18.64
CA ALA A 2 -16.42 -20.00 -18.50
C ALA A 2 -17.48 -19.48 -17.53
N ASP A 3 -17.10 -19.34 -16.25
CA ASP A 3 -17.98 -18.75 -15.27
C ASP A 3 -17.88 -17.23 -15.33
N ARG A 4 -19.05 -16.60 -15.44
CA ARG A 4 -19.22 -15.16 -15.67
C ARG A 4 -18.90 -14.44 -14.36
N GLN A 5 -17.92 -13.54 -14.36
CA GLN A 5 -17.81 -12.55 -13.30
C GLN A 5 -19.07 -11.67 -13.34
N GLN A 6 -19.93 -11.83 -12.33
CA GLN A 6 -21.06 -10.93 -12.10
C GLN A 6 -20.53 -9.56 -11.65
N PRO A 7 -21.11 -8.45 -12.15
CA PRO A 7 -20.81 -7.13 -11.61
C PRO A 7 -21.15 -7.11 -10.11
N GLY A 8 -20.18 -6.79 -9.26
CA GLY A 8 -20.36 -6.68 -7.80
C GLY A 8 -19.77 -7.82 -6.96
N VAL A 9 -19.11 -8.82 -7.57
CA VAL A 9 -18.31 -9.79 -6.79
C VAL A 9 -16.97 -9.16 -6.44
N VAL A 10 -16.68 -9.06 -5.14
CA VAL A 10 -15.36 -8.63 -4.64
C VAL A 10 -14.34 -9.66 -5.13
N PHE A 11 -13.44 -9.24 -6.02
CA PHE A 11 -12.33 -10.06 -6.47
C PHE A 11 -11.24 -10.06 -5.40
N GLU A 12 -10.97 -11.23 -4.84
CA GLU A 12 -9.87 -11.46 -3.91
C GLU A 12 -8.92 -12.48 -4.53
N GLU A 13 -7.63 -12.17 -4.57
CA GLU A 13 -6.62 -13.03 -5.18
C GLU A 13 -5.68 -13.57 -4.09
N PRO A 14 -5.58 -14.91 -3.91
CA PRO A 14 -4.71 -15.49 -2.91
C PRO A 14 -3.26 -14.99 -3.01
N GLY A 15 -2.70 -14.57 -1.87
CA GLY A 15 -1.32 -14.09 -1.78
C GLY A 15 -1.11 -12.63 -2.18
N TYR A 16 -2.19 -11.89 -2.47
CA TYR A 16 -2.18 -10.46 -2.72
C TYR A 16 -3.02 -9.70 -1.67
N ALA A 17 -2.53 -8.53 -1.27
CA ALA A 17 -3.28 -7.59 -0.45
C ALA A 17 -4.09 -6.68 -1.38
N HIS A 18 -5.41 -6.66 -1.19
CA HIS A 18 -6.35 -5.98 -2.07
C HIS A 18 -6.75 -4.59 -1.54
N PHE A 19 -6.27 -3.55 -2.19
CA PHE A 19 -6.59 -2.16 -1.89
C PHE A 19 -7.64 -1.64 -2.87
N LYS A 20 -8.85 -1.42 -2.36
CA LYS A 20 -9.99 -0.96 -3.16
C LYS A 20 -9.90 0.52 -3.51
N ASN A 21 -10.34 0.89 -4.72
CA ASN A 21 -10.40 2.26 -5.22
C ASN A 21 -9.07 3.01 -5.07
N TRP A 22 -7.97 2.32 -5.36
CA TRP A 22 -6.62 2.85 -5.31
C TRP A 22 -5.86 2.39 -6.55
N ASP A 23 -5.36 3.33 -7.33
CA ASP A 23 -4.54 3.09 -8.53
C ASP A 23 -3.04 2.93 -8.21
N GLY A 24 -2.72 2.99 -6.91
CA GLY A 24 -1.38 2.94 -6.38
C GLY A 24 -0.74 4.32 -6.15
N SER A 25 -1.37 5.41 -6.60
CA SER A 25 -0.87 6.76 -6.36
C SER A 25 -1.09 7.18 -4.91
N VAL A 26 -0.09 7.86 -4.35
CA VAL A 26 -0.12 8.29 -2.95
C VAL A 26 -0.29 9.80 -2.91
N GLY A 27 -1.21 10.25 -2.08
CA GLY A 27 -1.21 11.62 -1.60
C GLY A 27 -0.41 11.69 -0.31
N TYR A 28 0.04 12.89 0.03
CA TYR A 28 0.53 13.15 1.37
C TYR A 28 -0.61 13.72 2.18
N VAL A 29 -0.73 13.28 3.42
CA VAL A 29 -1.48 14.04 4.39
C VAL A 29 -0.68 15.34 4.59
N GLU A 30 -1.04 16.41 3.90
CA GLU A 30 -0.48 17.75 4.18
C GLU A 30 -1.00 18.31 5.52
N HIS A 31 -1.79 17.54 6.26
CA HIS A 31 -2.15 17.85 7.65
C HIS A 31 -1.05 17.41 8.63
N GLU A 32 -0.50 18.40 9.32
CA GLU A 32 -0.49 18.47 10.79
C GLU A 32 -0.88 17.16 11.49
N ILE A 33 0.08 16.33 11.92
CA ILE A 33 -0.19 15.27 12.91
C ILE A 33 -0.44 15.96 14.26
N GLY A 34 -1.56 16.67 14.40
CA GLY A 34 -1.92 17.32 15.65
C GLY A 34 -2.40 16.27 16.65
N PHE A 35 -1.58 15.94 17.66
CA PHE A 35 -2.13 15.35 18.88
C PHE A 35 -3.18 16.33 19.43
N ASN A 36 -4.46 15.96 19.39
CA ASN A 36 -5.54 16.80 19.92
C ASN A 36 -5.36 16.97 21.44
N HIS A 37 -4.75 18.09 21.84
CA HIS A 37 -4.85 18.63 23.19
C HIS A 37 -5.58 19.97 23.10
N ASN A 38 -6.84 20.01 23.52
CA ASN A 38 -7.69 21.21 23.59
C ASN A 38 -8.01 21.94 22.27
N GLY A 39 -8.21 21.23 21.15
CA GLY A 39 -8.89 21.79 19.97
C GLY A 39 -8.10 22.83 19.16
N THR A 40 -6.80 22.97 19.42
CA THR A 40 -5.87 23.73 18.58
C THR A 40 -5.08 22.75 17.71
N LYS A 41 -5.22 22.85 16.39
CA LYS A 41 -4.38 22.12 15.44
C LYS A 41 -2.94 22.63 15.59
N ALA A 42 -2.00 21.73 15.86
CA ALA A 42 -0.58 22.01 15.87
C ALA A 42 0.08 21.14 14.80
N ILE A 43 0.92 21.74 13.96
CA ILE A 43 1.90 21.02 13.15
C ILE A 43 2.84 20.32 14.14
N VAL A 44 2.58 19.04 14.44
CA VAL A 44 3.65 18.20 14.99
C VAL A 44 4.38 17.68 13.78
N ASP A 45 5.37 18.46 13.35
CA ASP A 45 6.57 17.78 12.90
C ASP A 45 6.92 16.88 14.09
N LEU A 46 6.98 15.56 13.88
CA LEU A 46 7.77 14.70 14.75
C LEU A 46 9.24 15.05 14.49
N ASN A 47 9.59 16.33 14.68
CA ASN A 47 10.93 16.84 14.84
C ASN A 47 11.35 16.37 16.22
N LEU A 48 11.49 15.05 16.36
CA LEU A 48 12.32 14.47 17.40
C LEU A 48 13.66 15.17 17.18
N SER A 49 14.02 16.04 18.11
CA SER A 49 15.20 16.89 18.05
C SER A 49 16.53 16.11 18.04
N ASP A 50 16.44 14.79 17.92
CA ASP A 50 17.52 13.86 17.66
C ASP A 50 17.18 13.16 16.34
N GLU A 51 18.18 12.98 15.49
CA GLU A 51 18.17 12.30 14.18
C GLU A 51 17.57 10.87 14.16
N SER A 52 16.94 10.44 15.25
CA SER A 52 16.20 9.20 15.43
C SER A 52 14.80 9.27 14.83
N LEU A 53 14.50 8.32 13.96
CA LEU A 53 13.14 8.04 13.52
C LEU A 53 12.27 7.58 14.70
N PRO A 54 10.98 7.98 14.77
CA PRO A 54 10.06 7.44 15.76
C PRO A 54 9.99 5.91 15.67
N PRO A 55 9.84 5.19 16.80
CA PRO A 55 9.64 3.75 16.79
C PRO A 55 8.48 3.34 15.88
N LEU A 56 8.69 2.33 15.02
CA LEU A 56 7.71 1.89 14.02
C LEU A 56 6.32 1.58 14.61
N GLY A 57 6.27 0.99 15.81
CA GLY A 57 5.01 0.70 16.49
C GLY A 57 4.18 1.95 16.78
N LEU A 58 4.83 3.06 17.15
CA LEU A 58 4.16 4.34 17.40
C LEU A 58 3.67 4.98 16.10
N MET A 59 4.42 4.85 15.00
CA MET A 59 3.97 5.33 13.68
C MET A 59 2.71 4.59 13.20
N LYS A 60 2.66 3.28 13.43
CA LYS A 60 1.47 2.46 13.14
C LYS A 60 0.28 2.91 13.98
N ASP A 61 0.47 3.14 15.27
CA ASP A 61 -0.60 3.60 16.16
C ASP A 61 -1.10 4.99 15.74
N ALA A 62 -0.21 5.92 15.41
CA ALA A 62 -0.57 7.26 14.92
C ALA A 62 -1.38 7.21 13.61
N CYS A 63 -0.99 6.36 12.67
CA CYS A 63 -1.79 6.16 11.46
C CYS A 63 -3.09 5.38 11.72
N ALA A 64 -3.14 4.52 12.75
CA ALA A 64 -4.35 3.82 13.13
C ALA A 64 -5.41 4.77 13.73
N THR A 65 -4.99 5.85 14.40
CA THR A 65 -5.89 6.88 14.96
C THR A 65 -6.46 7.82 13.90
N GLU A 66 -5.76 8.00 12.78
CA GLU A 66 -6.18 8.88 11.69
C GLU A 66 -7.06 8.12 10.68
N PRO A 67 -8.35 8.48 10.51
CA PRO A 67 -9.26 7.74 9.63
C PRO A 67 -8.83 7.73 8.17
N GLU A 68 -8.18 8.79 7.71
CA GLU A 68 -7.74 8.95 6.32
C GLU A 68 -6.37 8.31 6.06
N CYS A 69 -5.63 7.96 7.13
CA CYS A 69 -4.31 7.40 6.97
C CYS A 69 -4.37 5.96 6.42
N ALA A 70 -3.81 5.80 5.23
CA ALA A 70 -3.71 4.52 4.53
C ALA A 70 -2.36 3.84 4.78
N GLY A 71 -1.33 4.60 5.15
CA GLY A 71 -0.01 4.06 5.43
C GLY A 71 0.98 5.13 5.87
N PHE A 72 2.27 4.79 5.92
CA PHE A 72 3.34 5.73 6.16
C PHE A 72 4.64 5.24 5.53
N TYR A 73 5.59 6.13 5.31
CA TYR A 73 6.98 5.77 5.04
C TYR A 73 7.91 6.52 5.99
N SER A 74 9.10 5.99 6.20
CA SER A 74 10.10 6.57 7.09
C SER A 74 11.46 6.56 6.44
N VAL A 75 12.04 7.74 6.21
CA VAL A 75 13.37 7.87 5.58
C VAL A 75 14.34 8.47 6.58
N ALA A 76 15.38 7.73 6.93
CA ALA A 76 16.53 8.30 7.61
C ALA A 76 17.35 9.08 6.58
N SER A 77 17.33 10.42 6.66
CA SER A 77 18.19 11.29 5.85
C SER A 77 18.53 12.56 6.62
N ALA A 78 19.44 13.40 6.10
CA ALA A 78 19.72 14.71 6.68
C ALA A 78 18.50 15.66 6.69
N PHE A 79 17.44 15.31 5.95
CA PHE A 79 16.11 15.92 5.96
C PHE A 79 15.03 14.90 6.38
N GLY A 80 15.45 13.87 7.12
CA GLY A 80 14.67 12.67 7.41
C GLY A 80 13.45 12.98 8.26
N GLY A 81 12.34 12.38 7.87
CA GLY A 81 11.07 12.47 8.56
C GLY A 81 10.20 11.28 8.21
N SER A 82 9.31 10.91 9.11
CA SER A 82 8.25 9.98 8.81
C SER A 82 7.04 10.75 8.29
N ARG A 83 6.42 10.28 7.21
CA ARG A 83 5.20 10.90 6.69
C ARG A 83 4.06 9.90 6.65
N LEU A 84 2.90 10.34 7.08
CA LEU A 84 1.66 9.62 6.88
C LEU A 84 1.20 9.78 5.43
N LEU A 85 0.67 8.69 4.89
CA LEU A 85 0.21 8.57 3.52
C LEU A 85 -1.31 8.46 3.51
N ILE A 86 -1.91 9.11 2.53
CA ILE A 86 -3.28 8.86 2.11
C ILE A 86 -3.23 8.13 0.77
N ASN A 87 -4.12 7.15 0.60
CA ASN A 87 -4.38 6.64 -0.73
C ASN A 87 -5.14 7.73 -1.49
N THR A 88 -4.65 8.13 -2.66
CA THR A 88 -5.48 8.91 -3.57
C THR A 88 -6.63 8.01 -3.96
N VAL A 89 -7.84 8.34 -3.51
CA VAL A 89 -9.02 7.56 -3.85
C VAL A 89 -9.28 7.75 -5.33
N THR A 90 -9.09 6.68 -6.10
CA THR A 90 -9.37 6.63 -7.52
C THR A 90 -10.49 5.62 -7.74
N PRO A 91 -11.73 6.06 -8.02
CA PRO A 91 -12.86 5.15 -8.20
C PRO A 91 -12.74 4.26 -9.46
N GLU A 92 -11.65 4.37 -10.21
CA GLU A 92 -11.43 3.64 -11.46
C GLU A 92 -10.70 2.32 -11.29
N MET A 93 -9.95 2.11 -10.20
CA MET A 93 -9.06 0.93 -10.08
C MET A 93 -8.94 0.37 -8.67
N ASP A 94 -8.71 -0.94 -8.59
CA ASP A 94 -8.29 -1.67 -7.40
C ASP A 94 -6.83 -2.12 -7.57
N THR A 95 -6.02 -2.08 -6.51
CA THR A 95 -4.60 -2.50 -6.54
C THR A 95 -4.36 -3.72 -5.66
N PHE A 96 -3.56 -4.66 -6.18
CA PHE A 96 -3.21 -5.93 -5.57
C PHE A 96 -1.69 -6.03 -5.42
N LEU A 97 -1.21 -6.05 -4.18
CA LEU A 97 0.23 -6.14 -3.87
C LEU A 97 0.60 -7.52 -3.37
N ALA A 98 1.60 -8.16 -3.98
CA ALA A 98 2.00 -9.53 -3.66
C ALA A 98 2.71 -9.59 -2.29
N PHE A 99 2.20 -10.42 -1.38
CA PHE A 99 2.78 -10.59 -0.03
C PHE A 99 3.07 -12.05 0.38
N ASN A 100 2.55 -13.05 -0.34
CA ASN A 100 2.77 -14.45 -0.01
C ASN A 100 3.59 -15.18 -1.08
N ALA A 101 4.90 -15.32 -0.83
CA ALA A 101 5.85 -15.94 -1.77
C ALA A 101 5.54 -17.42 -2.05
N SER A 102 4.87 -18.12 -1.11
CA SER A 102 4.47 -19.51 -1.31
C SER A 102 3.33 -19.66 -2.31
N ILE A 103 2.54 -18.61 -2.53
CA ILE A 103 1.44 -18.60 -3.50
C ILE A 103 1.89 -17.98 -4.82
N VAL A 104 2.53 -16.81 -4.76
CA VAL A 104 2.87 -16.02 -5.96
C VAL A 104 4.24 -16.39 -6.54
N GLY A 105 5.09 -17.09 -5.79
CA GLY A 105 6.45 -17.47 -6.17
C GLY A 105 7.54 -16.62 -5.49
N ALA A 106 8.71 -17.23 -5.26
CA ALA A 106 9.85 -16.57 -4.63
C ALA A 106 10.37 -15.39 -5.48
N GLY A 107 10.77 -14.31 -4.81
CA GLY A 107 11.32 -13.10 -5.46
C GLY A 107 10.28 -12.17 -6.10
N LYS A 108 8.98 -12.48 -5.96
CA LYS A 108 7.88 -11.65 -6.45
C LYS A 108 7.18 -10.86 -5.36
N THR A 109 7.33 -11.28 -4.10
CA THR A 109 6.84 -10.52 -2.95
C THR A 109 7.86 -9.48 -2.57
N TYR A 110 7.40 -8.24 -2.54
CA TYR A 110 8.14 -7.13 -1.94
C TYR A 110 7.43 -6.58 -0.71
N CYS A 111 6.27 -7.16 -0.40
CA CYS A 111 5.49 -6.84 0.76
C CYS A 111 5.48 -8.03 1.72
N ASP A 112 5.52 -7.76 3.03
CA ASP A 112 5.43 -8.74 4.10
C ASP A 112 4.37 -8.30 5.11
N ILE A 113 3.60 -9.26 5.61
CA ILE A 113 2.70 -9.00 6.74
C ILE A 113 3.54 -8.69 7.96
N GLU A 114 3.23 -7.56 8.60
CA GLU A 114 3.97 -7.07 9.73
C GLU A 114 3.15 -7.10 11.01
N LYS A 115 3.86 -6.99 12.15
CA LYS A 115 3.20 -6.88 13.44
C LYS A 115 2.36 -5.60 13.52
N PRO A 116 1.24 -5.63 14.27
CA PRO A 116 0.46 -4.45 14.61
C PRO A 116 1.26 -3.33 15.29
N GLY A 117 0.59 -2.20 15.53
CA GLY A 117 1.10 -1.14 16.40
C GLY A 117 1.17 -1.57 17.88
N LEU A 118 1.70 -0.70 18.75
CA LEU A 118 1.85 -1.00 20.18
C LEU A 118 0.51 -1.00 20.92
N TYR A 119 -0.44 -0.17 20.47
CA TYR A 119 -1.73 0.03 21.13
C TYR A 119 -2.92 -0.37 20.26
N PHE A 120 -2.75 -0.42 18.94
CA PHE A 120 -3.79 -0.81 17.98
C PHE A 120 -3.52 -2.22 17.40
N GLU A 121 -3.59 -3.23 18.26
CA GLU A 121 -3.22 -4.63 17.93
C GLU A 121 -4.11 -5.28 16.86
N THR A 122 -5.31 -4.75 16.62
CA THR A 122 -6.24 -5.29 15.62
C THR A 122 -6.03 -4.72 14.21
N VAL A 123 -5.17 -3.71 14.07
CA VAL A 123 -4.88 -3.10 12.76
C VAL A 123 -3.71 -3.86 12.14
N GLY A 124 -3.99 -4.54 11.03
CA GLY A 124 -2.96 -5.24 10.28
C GLY A 124 -2.11 -4.27 9.44
N TRP A 125 -0.88 -4.67 9.18
CA TRP A 125 0.11 -3.88 8.45
C TRP A 125 0.81 -4.72 7.41
N LEU A 126 1.09 -4.08 6.28
CA LEU A 126 1.83 -4.62 5.17
C LEU A 126 3.06 -3.75 4.96
N LYS A 127 4.25 -4.28 5.25
CA LYS A 127 5.51 -3.61 4.96
C LYS A 127 5.90 -3.93 3.53
N CYS A 128 5.93 -2.94 2.64
CA CYS A 128 6.43 -3.06 1.28
C CYS A 128 7.79 -2.39 1.14
N THR A 129 8.81 -3.20 0.82
CA THR A 129 10.10 -2.71 0.33
C THR A 129 9.84 -1.91 -0.94
N CYS A 130 10.29 -0.67 -0.97
CA CYS A 130 10.02 0.22 -2.09
C CYS A 130 8.54 0.48 -2.40
N GLY A 131 7.66 0.46 -1.40
CA GLY A 131 6.21 0.44 -1.61
C GLY A 131 5.66 1.60 -2.46
N ASP A 132 6.18 2.82 -2.27
CA ASP A 132 5.84 4.01 -3.06
C ASP A 132 6.29 3.93 -4.53
N ALA A 133 7.28 3.09 -4.81
CA ALA A 133 7.85 2.87 -6.12
C ALA A 133 7.18 1.72 -6.89
N ILE A 134 6.57 0.77 -6.18
CA ILE A 134 5.84 -0.37 -6.76
C ILE A 134 4.72 0.13 -7.69
N THR A 135 4.03 1.19 -7.29
CA THR A 135 2.82 1.66 -7.98
C THR A 135 3.11 2.61 -9.14
N ARG A 136 4.35 3.11 -9.24
CA ARG A 136 4.82 3.97 -10.35
C ARG A 136 5.34 3.16 -11.54
N GLY A 137 5.79 1.93 -11.31
CA GLY A 137 6.36 1.09 -12.35
C GLY A 137 5.32 0.24 -13.06
N VAL A 138 4.83 0.67 -14.24
CA VAL A 138 4.02 -0.20 -15.10
C VAL A 138 4.92 -1.06 -15.99
N ILE A 139 4.73 -2.37 -15.96
CA ILE A 139 5.37 -3.33 -16.88
C ILE A 139 4.62 -3.34 -18.21
N ALA A 140 3.31 -3.54 -18.13
CA ALA A 140 2.42 -3.67 -19.28
C ALA A 140 0.97 -3.45 -18.85
N THR A 141 0.18 -2.93 -19.79
CA THR A 141 -1.27 -2.77 -19.68
C THR A 141 -1.95 -3.86 -20.51
N TYR A 142 -2.98 -4.47 -19.95
CA TYR A 142 -3.73 -5.55 -20.61
C TYR A 142 -5.24 -5.31 -20.55
N ASN A 143 -5.93 -5.68 -21.63
CA ASN A 143 -7.38 -5.85 -21.64
C ASN A 143 -7.75 -7.29 -21.24
N LEU A 144 -7.37 -7.67 -20.02
CA LEU A 144 -7.59 -9.00 -19.45
C LEU A 144 -8.48 -8.92 -18.21
N PRO A 145 -9.35 -9.92 -17.97
CA PRO A 145 -10.09 -9.99 -16.73
C PRO A 145 -9.14 -10.17 -15.52
N PRO A 146 -9.56 -9.79 -14.30
CA PRO A 146 -8.73 -9.76 -13.09
C PRO A 146 -7.92 -11.05 -12.83
N PHE A 147 -8.56 -12.21 -12.97
CA PHE A 147 -7.90 -13.51 -12.77
C PHE A 147 -6.74 -13.75 -13.77
N LEU A 148 -6.89 -13.33 -15.02
CA LEU A 148 -5.83 -13.47 -16.02
C LEU A 148 -4.71 -12.44 -15.81
N LEU A 149 -4.99 -11.28 -15.22
CA LEU A 149 -3.97 -10.33 -14.76
C LEU A 149 -3.13 -10.93 -13.63
N ALA A 150 -3.77 -11.54 -12.63
CA ALA A 150 -3.08 -12.22 -11.54
C ALA A 150 -2.15 -13.32 -12.08
N GLN A 151 -2.66 -14.21 -12.94
CA GLN A 151 -1.85 -15.24 -13.59
C GLN A 151 -0.68 -14.66 -14.40
N SER A 152 -0.92 -13.57 -15.13
CA SER A 152 0.13 -12.90 -15.90
C SER A 152 1.20 -12.31 -15.00
N CYS A 153 0.83 -11.78 -13.84
CA CYS A 153 1.78 -11.32 -12.82
C CYS A 153 2.59 -12.48 -12.23
N THR A 154 1.93 -13.59 -11.87
CA THR A 154 2.60 -14.80 -11.38
C THR A 154 3.54 -15.42 -12.43
N ALA A 155 3.25 -15.27 -13.72
CA ALA A 155 4.15 -15.72 -14.80
C ALA A 155 5.33 -14.76 -15.04
N ASN A 156 5.18 -13.46 -14.77
CA ASN A 156 6.22 -12.46 -15.06
C ASN A 156 7.18 -12.28 -13.87
N PRO A 157 8.49 -12.57 -14.00
CA PRO A 157 9.44 -12.53 -12.89
C PRO A 157 9.67 -11.11 -12.31
N SER A 158 9.36 -10.06 -13.07
CA SER A 158 9.48 -8.67 -12.60
C SER A 158 8.20 -8.13 -11.98
N CYS A 159 7.10 -8.88 -12.01
CA CYS A 159 5.82 -8.43 -11.49
C CYS A 159 5.71 -8.62 -9.99
N VAL A 160 5.36 -7.55 -9.30
CA VAL A 160 5.28 -7.46 -7.82
C VAL A 160 3.85 -7.17 -7.33
N GLY A 161 2.94 -6.94 -8.27
CA GLY A 161 1.56 -6.57 -8.03
C GLY A 161 0.86 -6.25 -9.34
N PHE A 162 -0.43 -6.03 -9.28
CA PHE A 162 -1.22 -5.61 -10.44
C PHE A 162 -2.32 -4.68 -9.98
N ARG A 163 -2.86 -3.88 -10.90
CA ARG A 163 -4.09 -3.13 -10.67
C ARG A 163 -5.12 -3.50 -11.71
N VAL A 164 -6.38 -3.43 -11.32
CA VAL A 164 -7.53 -3.86 -12.10
C VAL A 164 -8.46 -2.67 -12.24
N TRP A 165 -8.95 -2.39 -13.44
CA TRP A 165 -9.99 -1.40 -13.61
C TRP A 165 -11.29 -1.89 -12.96
N ASN A 166 -12.03 -1.01 -12.30
CA ASN A 166 -13.26 -1.37 -11.57
C ASN A 166 -14.41 -1.86 -12.46
N ASN A 167 -14.29 -1.64 -13.77
CA ASN A 167 -15.18 -2.25 -14.78
C ASN A 167 -14.79 -3.70 -15.14
N ALA A 168 -13.73 -4.24 -14.55
CA ALA A 168 -13.15 -5.55 -14.77
C ALA A 168 -12.73 -5.86 -16.23
N THR A 169 -12.50 -4.83 -17.06
CA THR A 169 -12.16 -5.03 -18.49
C THR A 169 -10.65 -5.07 -18.77
N GLY A 170 -9.81 -4.82 -17.76
CA GLY A 170 -8.37 -4.74 -17.94
C GLY A 170 -7.65 -4.19 -16.72
N GLY A 171 -6.38 -3.86 -16.89
CA GLY A 171 -5.52 -3.41 -15.81
C GLY A 171 -4.04 -3.41 -16.18
N ASP A 172 -3.19 -3.24 -15.17
CA ASP A 172 -1.74 -3.12 -15.34
C ASP A 172 -0.99 -4.12 -14.47
N LEU A 173 0.14 -4.60 -14.99
CA LEU A 173 1.15 -5.31 -14.19
C LEU A 173 2.16 -4.30 -13.65
N LEU A 174 2.51 -4.44 -12.37
CA LEU A 174 3.36 -3.50 -11.64
C LEU A 174 4.75 -4.08 -11.36
N LYS A 175 5.76 -3.22 -11.38
CA LYS A 175 7.16 -3.46 -10.97
C LYS A 175 7.64 -2.35 -10.05
N ILE A 176 8.77 -2.59 -9.40
CA ILE A 176 9.45 -1.56 -8.60
C ILE A 176 10.16 -0.55 -9.50
N ALA A 177 9.95 0.74 -9.26
CA ALA A 177 10.74 1.84 -9.82
C ALA A 177 12.09 2.01 -9.09
N SER A 178 13.05 2.71 -9.72
CA SER A 178 14.48 2.74 -9.32
C SER A 178 14.83 3.52 -8.05
N ASP A 179 13.91 4.30 -7.50
CA ASP A 179 14.03 5.16 -6.32
C ASP A 179 12.91 4.80 -5.33
N CYS A 180 13.24 4.51 -4.07
CA CYS A 180 12.20 4.00 -3.18
C CYS A 180 12.48 4.17 -1.68
N ALA A 181 11.38 4.18 -0.90
CA ALA A 181 11.40 4.03 0.54
C ALA A 181 10.56 2.82 0.97
N ASP A 182 10.95 2.18 2.07
CA ASP A 182 10.08 1.21 2.73
C ASP A 182 8.79 1.90 3.15
N THR A 183 7.66 1.34 2.74
CA THR A 183 6.32 1.87 3.01
C THR A 183 5.52 0.84 3.79
N TYR A 184 4.75 1.32 4.76
CA TYR A 184 3.91 0.54 5.64
C TYR A 184 2.47 0.87 5.32
N TRP A 185 1.75 -0.07 4.73
CA TRP A 185 0.34 0.08 4.38
C TRP A 185 -0.52 -0.55 5.45
N LYS A 186 -1.57 0.16 5.86
CA LYS A 186 -2.64 -0.40 6.67
C LYS A 186 -3.32 -1.48 5.83
N THR A 187 -3.35 -2.72 6.31
CA THR A 187 -4.03 -3.77 5.56
C THR A 187 -5.53 -3.47 5.56
N PRO A 188 -6.19 -3.52 4.40
CA PRO A 188 -7.65 -3.44 4.33
C PRO A 188 -8.26 -4.56 5.19
N LYS A 189 -9.35 -4.24 5.90
CA LYS A 189 -10.12 -5.19 6.72
C LYS A 189 -10.96 -6.12 5.86
#